data_AF-A0A9W4SBI6-F1
#
_entry.id   AF-A0A9W4SBI6-F1
#
_cell.length_a   1.000
_cell.length_b   1.000
_cell.length_c   1.000
_cell.angle_alpha   90.00
_cell.angle_beta   90.00
_cell.angle_gamma   90.00
#
_symmetry.space_group_name_H-M   'P 1'
#
loop_
_entity.id
_entity.type
_entity.pdbx_description
1 polymer ?
#
loop_
_entity_poly.entity_id
_entity_poly.type
_entity_poly.pdbx_seq_one_letter_code
_entity_poly.pdbx_strand_id
1 'polypeptide(L)'
;MDNKLQVEKVNNKLFSLGAKIYENSKEDLLHASGHACQEDLKLMLTLVKPRYFMPFHGDFRMLKRHGFLAQELGLSAKNVFVCENGEIVEAKGKEFFLSSAKVPSQPNYVLNGKLLPNEELNNCLSLREKMSQGGVVLIVLFYDQVKIHEYVKKNE
;
A
#
# COMPACT_ATOMS: atom_id res chain seq x y z
N MET A 1 -2.51 4.41 -3.86
CA MET A 1 -1.94 4.74 -5.19
C MET A 1 -2.34 6.17 -5.50
N ASP A 2 -1.38 7.06 -5.68
CA ASP A 2 -1.67 8.44 -6.08
C ASP A 2 -1.54 8.54 -7.61
N ASN A 3 -2.65 8.78 -8.29
CA ASN A 3 -2.71 8.84 -9.76
C ASN A 3 -2.77 10.28 -10.28
N LYS A 4 -2.65 11.30 -9.41
CA LYS A 4 -2.79 12.71 -9.78
C LYS A 4 -1.91 13.12 -10.94
N LEU A 5 -0.62 12.78 -10.91
CA LEU A 5 0.33 13.15 -11.97
C LEU A 5 -0.05 12.55 -13.34
N GLN A 6 -0.66 11.37 -13.36
CA GLN A 6 -1.11 10.76 -14.62
C GLN A 6 -2.36 11.46 -15.14
N VAL A 7 -3.29 11.78 -14.25
CA VAL A 7 -4.51 12.55 -14.58
C VAL A 7 -4.14 13.94 -15.12
N GLU A 8 -3.23 14.65 -14.45
CA GLU A 8 -2.74 15.97 -14.89
C GLU A 8 -2.10 15.92 -16.28
N LYS A 9 -1.31 14.88 -16.59
CA LYS A 9 -0.75 14.69 -17.94
C LYS A 9 -1.83 14.55 -19.01
N VAL A 10 -2.88 13.79 -18.70
CA VAL A 10 -4.03 13.64 -19.60
C VAL A 10 -4.77 14.98 -19.77
N ASN A 11 -5.03 15.68 -18.66
CA ASN A 11 -5.71 16.98 -18.69
C ASN A 11 -4.93 18.01 -19.51
N ASN A 12 -3.60 18.11 -19.33
CA ASN A 12 -2.76 18.99 -20.13
C ASN A 12 -2.84 18.69 -21.63
N LYS A 13 -2.85 17.41 -22.01
CA LYS A 13 -2.99 17.00 -23.41
C LYS A 13 -4.36 17.38 -23.97
N LEU A 14 -5.43 17.20 -23.19
CA LEU A 14 -6.78 17.58 -23.58
C LEU A 14 -6.91 19.11 -23.73
N PHE A 15 -6.35 19.89 -22.81
CA PHE A 15 -6.28 21.35 -22.94
C PHE A 15 -5.52 21.80 -24.19
N SER A 16 -4.40 21.14 -24.53
CA SER A 16 -3.63 21.46 -25.74
C SER A 16 -4.41 21.22 -27.05
N LEU A 17 -5.42 20.35 -27.00
CA LEU A 17 -6.34 20.07 -28.11
C LEU A 17 -7.55 21.01 -28.13
N GLY A 18 -7.61 22.01 -27.24
CA GLY A 18 -8.71 22.98 -27.14
C GLY A 18 -9.95 22.45 -26.41
N ALA A 19 -9.86 21.33 -25.70
CA ALA A 19 -10.98 20.81 -24.93
C ALA A 19 -11.27 21.69 -23.69
N LYS A 20 -12.56 21.86 -23.37
CA LYS A 20 -13.00 22.43 -22.09
C LYS A 20 -13.15 21.31 -21.07
N ILE A 21 -12.35 21.36 -20.00
CA ILE A 21 -12.34 20.34 -18.94
C ILE A 21 -13.14 20.84 -17.75
N TYR A 22 -13.98 19.97 -17.20
CA TYR A 22 -14.68 20.17 -15.93
C TYR A 22 -14.16 19.14 -14.94
N GLU A 23 -13.70 19.61 -13.79
CA GLU A 23 -13.12 18.76 -12.74
C GLU A 23 -14.00 18.78 -11.50
N ASN A 24 -13.94 17.71 -10.70
CA ASN A 24 -14.64 17.70 -9.44
C ASN A 24 -14.02 18.72 -8.48
N SER A 25 -14.78 19.75 -8.11
CA SER A 25 -14.35 20.81 -7.21
C SER A 25 -15.39 21.02 -6.10
N LYS A 26 -15.16 22.00 -5.23
CA LYS A 26 -16.16 22.38 -4.22
C LYS A 26 -17.38 23.06 -4.85
N GLU A 27 -17.21 23.73 -5.99
CA GLU A 27 -18.31 24.34 -6.74
C GLU A 27 -18.98 23.32 -7.67
N ASP A 28 -18.19 22.45 -8.30
CA ASP A 28 -18.65 21.44 -9.27
C ASP A 28 -18.58 20.03 -8.66
N LEU A 29 -19.66 19.61 -8.00
CA LEU A 29 -19.82 18.31 -7.33
C LEU A 29 -20.09 17.18 -8.33
N LEU A 30 -19.14 16.92 -9.23
CA LEU A 30 -19.24 15.92 -10.29
C LEU A 30 -19.00 14.49 -9.82
N HIS A 31 -18.36 14.31 -8.66
CA HIS A 31 -18.05 13.00 -8.09
C HIS A 31 -18.30 12.98 -6.58
N ALA A 32 -18.94 11.90 -6.11
CA ALA A 32 -19.10 11.62 -4.69
C ALA A 32 -18.24 10.41 -4.30
N SER A 33 -17.62 10.49 -3.11
CA SER A 33 -16.92 9.35 -2.51
C SER A 33 -17.90 8.20 -2.25
N GLY A 34 -17.48 6.96 -2.55
CA GLY A 34 -18.21 5.75 -2.15
C GLY A 34 -18.04 5.39 -0.67
N HIS A 35 -17.17 6.08 0.06
CA HIS A 35 -16.95 5.88 1.50
C HIS A 35 -17.65 6.95 2.33
N ALA A 36 -18.20 6.51 3.46
CA ALA A 36 -18.84 7.33 4.49
C ALA A 36 -17.93 8.47 4.96
N CYS A 37 -18.50 9.68 5.10
CA CYS A 37 -17.82 10.81 5.71
C CYS A 37 -17.88 10.73 7.25
N GLN A 38 -17.28 11.71 7.93
CA GLN A 38 -17.21 11.69 9.40
C GLN A 38 -18.59 11.64 10.04
N GLU A 39 -19.55 12.40 9.52
CA GLU A 39 -20.92 12.51 10.03
C GLU A 39 -21.69 11.20 9.84
N ASP A 40 -21.49 10.52 8.70
CA ASP A 40 -22.07 9.20 8.43
C ASP A 40 -21.52 8.14 9.39
N LEU A 41 -20.21 8.18 9.67
CA LEU A 41 -19.57 7.29 10.64
C LEU A 41 -20.09 7.54 12.06
N LYS A 42 -20.27 8.81 12.44
CA LYS A 42 -20.88 9.17 13.74
C LYS A 42 -22.33 8.71 13.83
N LEU A 43 -23.10 8.86 12.75
CA LEU A 43 -24.47 8.38 12.67
C LEU A 43 -24.52 6.86 12.89
N MET A 44 -23.70 6.10 12.17
CA MET A 44 -23.61 4.65 12.33
C MET A 44 -23.31 4.25 13.78
N LEU A 45 -22.30 4.86 14.41
CA LEU A 45 -21.93 4.58 15.80
C LEU A 45 -23.06 4.91 16.79
N THR A 46 -23.80 5.99 16.54
CA THR A 46 -24.92 6.42 17.39
C THR A 46 -26.14 5.51 17.24
N LEU A 47 -26.36 4.94 16.05
CA LEU A 47 -27.44 3.98 15.79
C LEU A 47 -27.12 2.60 16.37
N VAL A 48 -25.90 2.10 16.17
CA VAL A 48 -25.49 0.75 16.61
C VAL A 48 -25.24 0.70 18.12
N LYS A 49 -24.75 1.79 18.73
CA LYS A 49 -24.35 1.87 20.15
C LYS A 49 -23.48 0.68 20.57
N PRO A 50 -22.33 0.46 19.90
CA PRO A 50 -21.50 -0.70 20.16
C PRO A 50 -20.93 -0.66 21.59
N ARG A 51 -20.74 -1.81 22.23
CA ARG A 51 -20.00 -1.90 23.52
C ARG A 51 -18.48 -1.83 23.31
N TYR A 52 -18.02 -2.38 22.20
CA TYR A 52 -16.63 -2.41 21.74
C TYR A 52 -16.57 -2.03 20.26
N PHE A 53 -15.52 -1.34 19.84
CA PHE A 53 -15.40 -0.85 18.48
C PHE A 53 -14.00 -1.13 17.91
N MET A 54 -13.95 -1.72 16.72
CA MET A 54 -12.72 -1.95 15.98
C MET A 54 -12.85 -1.28 14.60
N PRO A 55 -12.23 -0.11 14.37
CA PRO A 55 -12.24 0.51 13.06
C PRO A 55 -11.55 -0.39 12.04
N PHE A 56 -12.11 -0.47 10.84
CA PHE A 56 -11.65 -1.32 9.75
C PHE A 56 -11.56 -0.53 8.43
N HIS A 57 -10.74 -1.02 7.49
CA HIS A 57 -10.55 -0.49 6.14
C HIS A 57 -10.00 0.95 6.07
N GLY A 58 -8.67 1.08 6.12
CA GLY A 58 -7.96 2.33 5.89
C GLY A 58 -6.53 2.28 6.40
N ASP A 59 -5.76 3.33 6.11
CA ASP A 59 -4.43 3.50 6.70
C ASP A 59 -4.54 3.68 8.22
N PHE A 60 -3.46 3.40 8.94
CA PHE A 60 -3.43 3.52 10.40
C PHE A 60 -3.96 4.87 10.92
N ARG A 61 -3.62 5.98 10.25
CA ARG A 61 -4.14 7.33 10.59
C ARG A 61 -5.67 7.43 10.50
N MET A 62 -6.27 6.77 9.51
CA MET A 62 -7.72 6.77 9.29
C MET A 62 -8.39 5.93 10.37
N LEU A 63 -7.85 4.75 10.66
CA LEU A 63 -8.35 3.87 11.71
C LEU A 63 -8.27 4.55 13.08
N LYS A 64 -7.14 5.20 13.38
CA LYS A 64 -6.96 5.94 14.63
C LYS A 64 -7.96 7.09 14.76
N ARG A 65 -8.17 7.86 13.69
CA ARG A 65 -9.17 8.94 13.68
C ARG A 65 -10.58 8.40 13.89
N HIS A 66 -10.95 7.31 13.22
CA HIS A 66 -12.26 6.67 13.41
C HIS A 66 -12.44 6.17 14.86
N GLY A 67 -11.39 5.62 15.47
CA GLY A 67 -11.38 5.28 16.89
C GLY A 67 -11.61 6.49 17.80
N PHE A 68 -11.04 7.66 17.47
CA PHE A 68 -11.32 8.89 18.22
C PHE A 68 -12.78 9.37 18.05
N LEU A 69 -13.38 9.21 16.87
CA LEU A 69 -14.80 9.54 16.69
C LEU A 69 -15.71 8.69 17.60
N ALA A 70 -15.39 7.41 17.78
CA ALA A 70 -16.12 6.56 18.72
C ALA A 70 -15.94 7.04 20.17
N GLN A 71 -14.75 7.52 20.55
CA GLN A 71 -14.51 8.09 21.88
C GLN A 71 -15.25 9.40 22.10
N GLU A 72 -15.30 10.29 21.09
CA GLU A 72 -16.09 11.52 21.13
C GLU A 72 -17.58 11.26 21.37
N LEU A 73 -18.10 10.12 20.91
CA LEU A 73 -19.48 9.68 21.11
C LEU A 73 -19.72 8.93 22.43
N GLY A 74 -18.72 8.89 23.32
CA GLY A 74 -18.83 8.34 24.67
C GLY A 74 -18.31 6.92 24.84
N LEU A 75 -17.69 6.31 23.81
CA LEU A 75 -17.06 5.01 23.98
C LEU A 75 -15.73 5.13 24.74
N SER A 76 -15.54 4.31 25.77
CA SER A 76 -14.27 4.29 26.50
C SER A 76 -13.12 3.89 25.57
N ALA A 77 -11.98 4.58 25.67
CA ALA A 77 -10.77 4.27 24.90
C ALA A 77 -10.32 2.82 25.07
N LYS A 78 -10.59 2.20 26.24
CA LYS A 78 -10.27 0.78 26.51
C LYS A 78 -11.11 -0.19 25.68
N ASN A 79 -12.25 0.25 25.15
CA ASN A 79 -13.15 -0.55 24.32
C ASN A 79 -12.96 -0.30 22.82
N VAL A 80 -11.97 0.51 22.44
CA VAL A 80 -11.66 0.82 21.03
C VAL A 80 -10.36 0.12 20.64
N PHE A 81 -10.44 -0.84 19.73
CA PHE A 81 -9.31 -1.66 19.28
C PHE A 81 -8.82 -1.19 17.91
N VAL A 82 -7.71 -0.44 17.88
CA VAL A 82 -7.04 -0.09 16.61
C VAL A 82 -5.91 -1.09 16.42
N CYS A 83 -6.12 -2.06 15.54
CA CYS A 83 -5.22 -3.19 15.34
C CYS A 83 -4.44 -3.08 14.03
N GLU A 84 -3.28 -3.73 14.02
CA GLU A 84 -2.51 -4.01 12.80
C GLU A 84 -2.87 -5.39 12.22
N ASN A 85 -2.49 -5.63 10.97
CA ASN A 85 -2.68 -6.93 10.36
C ASN A 85 -1.98 -8.03 11.18
N GLY A 86 -2.69 -9.12 11.44
CA GLY A 86 -2.18 -10.26 12.20
C GLY A 86 -2.35 -10.14 13.72
N GLU A 87 -2.80 -9.00 14.25
CA GLU A 87 -3.19 -8.91 15.65
C GLU A 87 -4.55 -9.58 15.89
N ILE A 88 -4.70 -10.19 17.06
CA ILE A 88 -5.89 -10.97 17.41
C ILE A 88 -6.67 -10.24 18.49
N VAL A 89 -7.95 -9.97 18.22
CA VAL A 89 -8.91 -9.53 19.23
C VAL A 89 -9.68 -10.77 19.70
N GLU A 90 -9.45 -11.17 20.95
CA GLU A 90 -10.08 -12.35 21.55
C GLU A 90 -11.38 -11.98 22.26
N ALA A 91 -12.37 -12.86 22.13
CA ALA A 91 -13.62 -12.77 22.85
C ALA A 91 -13.67 -13.86 23.93
N LYS A 92 -13.78 -13.46 25.20
CA LYS A 92 -14.00 -14.39 26.32
C LYS A 92 -15.30 -14.05 27.01
N GLY A 93 -16.34 -14.82 26.70
CA GLY A 93 -17.70 -14.54 27.16
C GLY A 93 -18.22 -13.23 26.57
N LYS A 94 -18.43 -12.22 27.42
CA LYS A 94 -18.95 -10.89 27.02
C LYS A 94 -17.87 -9.81 26.93
N GLU A 95 -16.61 -10.16 27.13
CA GLU A 95 -15.48 -9.22 27.12
C GLU A 95 -14.55 -9.50 25.95
N PHE A 96 -14.00 -8.41 25.40
CA PHE A 96 -13.01 -8.44 24.33
C PHE A 96 -11.70 -7.87 24.84
N PHE A 97 -10.59 -8.47 24.43
CA PHE A 97 -9.24 -7.99 24.74
C PHE A 97 -8.29 -8.28 23.59
N LEU A 98 -7.20 -7.52 23.53
CA LEU A 98 -6.13 -7.77 22.57
C LEU A 98 -5.27 -8.94 23.08
N SER A 99 -5.10 -9.96 22.24
CA SER A 99 -4.23 -11.09 22.56
C SER A 99 -2.75 -10.68 22.53
N SER A 100 -1.92 -11.38 23.29
CA SER A 100 -0.46 -11.32 23.12
C SER A 100 0.02 -12.11 21.90
N ALA A 101 -0.80 -13.05 21.40
CA ALA A 101 -0.51 -13.81 20.21
C ALA A 101 -0.78 -12.97 18.94
N LYS A 102 0.04 -13.20 17.91
CA LYS A 102 -0.15 -12.67 16.56
C LYS A 102 -0.15 -13.81 15.56
N VAL A 103 -0.94 -13.68 14.50
CA VAL A 103 -0.88 -14.61 13.36
C VAL A 103 0.05 -14.05 12.28
N PRO A 104 0.75 -14.93 11.51
CA PRO A 104 1.53 -14.48 10.38
C PRO A 104 0.65 -13.72 9.38
N SER A 105 0.96 -12.44 9.18
CA SER A 105 0.33 -11.61 8.17
C SER A 105 1.44 -10.95 7.36
N GLN A 106 1.65 -11.45 6.15
CA GLN A 106 2.59 -10.87 5.21
C GLN A 106 1.92 -10.75 3.85
N PRO A 107 2.19 -9.66 3.12
CA PRO A 107 1.69 -9.53 1.76
C PRO A 107 2.36 -10.59 0.88
N ASN A 108 1.54 -11.28 0.09
CA ASN A 108 2.00 -12.16 -0.97
C ASN A 108 1.98 -11.39 -2.29
N TYR A 109 3.09 -11.43 -3.02
CA TYR A 109 3.21 -10.74 -4.30
C TYR A 109 2.96 -11.72 -5.43
N VAL A 110 2.09 -11.33 -6.36
CA VAL A 110 1.77 -12.13 -7.55
C VAL A 110 2.23 -11.36 -8.77
N LEU A 111 3.08 -12.00 -9.59
CA LEU A 111 3.53 -11.46 -10.87
C LEU A 111 3.18 -12.45 -11.98
N ASN A 112 2.48 -11.97 -13.01
CA ASN A 112 2.04 -12.79 -14.15
C ASN A 112 1.27 -14.05 -13.72
N GLY A 113 0.42 -13.93 -12.69
CA GLY A 113 -0.38 -15.04 -12.16
C GLY A 113 0.40 -16.07 -11.32
N LYS A 114 1.70 -15.87 -11.08
CA LYS A 114 2.52 -16.72 -10.22
C LYS A 114 2.82 -16.03 -8.90
N LEU A 115 2.72 -16.80 -7.82
CA LEU A 115 3.20 -16.36 -6.50
C LEU A 115 4.72 -16.18 -6.57
N LEU A 116 5.20 -15.01 -6.16
CA LEU A 116 6.63 -14.76 -5.97
C LEU A 116 6.99 -15.07 -4.52
N PRO A 117 7.92 -16.00 -4.27
CA PRO A 117 8.48 -16.19 -2.93
C PRO A 117 9.09 -14.88 -2.42
N ASN A 118 8.93 -14.61 -1.12
CA ASN A 118 9.41 -13.36 -0.51
C ASN A 118 10.93 -13.16 -0.65
N GLU A 119 11.71 -14.24 -0.68
CA GLU A 119 13.16 -14.20 -0.89
C GLU A 119 13.54 -13.68 -2.28
N GLU A 120 12.86 -14.18 -3.32
CA GLU A 120 13.08 -13.74 -4.70
C GLU A 120 12.62 -12.30 -4.91
N LEU A 121 11.52 -11.89 -4.26
CA LEU A 121 10.95 -10.56 -4.39
C LEU A 121 11.95 -9.46 -3.99
N ASN A 122 12.57 -9.57 -2.81
CA ASN A 122 13.47 -8.53 -2.31
C ASN A 122 14.68 -8.34 -3.23
N ASN A 123 15.21 -9.45 -3.77
CA ASN A 123 16.28 -9.42 -4.76
C ASN A 123 15.82 -8.78 -6.07
N CYS A 124 14.66 -9.17 -6.58
CA CYS A 124 14.11 -8.59 -7.81
C CYS A 124 13.81 -7.09 -7.69
N LEU A 125 13.21 -6.65 -6.58
CA LEU A 125 12.88 -5.24 -6.34
C LEU A 125 14.15 -4.39 -6.22
N SER A 126 15.11 -4.82 -5.41
CA SER A 126 16.39 -4.10 -5.25
C SER A 126 17.19 -4.03 -6.55
N LEU A 127 17.20 -5.10 -7.35
CA LEU A 127 17.81 -5.10 -8.67
C LEU A 127 17.10 -4.13 -9.63
N ARG A 128 15.77 -4.13 -9.65
CA ARG A 128 14.99 -3.19 -10.48
C ARG A 128 15.25 -1.74 -10.09
N GLU A 129 15.36 -1.46 -8.79
CA GLU A 129 15.68 -0.13 -8.30
C GLU A 129 17.06 0.33 -8.79
N LYS A 130 18.09 -0.51 -8.59
CA LYS A 130 19.45 -0.23 -9.07
C LYS A 130 19.51 -0.02 -10.58
N MET A 131 18.84 -0.88 -11.36
CA MET A 131 18.78 -0.74 -12.81
C MET A 131 18.01 0.52 -13.26
N SER A 132 16.93 0.87 -12.55
CA SER A 132 16.14 2.06 -12.88
C SER A 132 16.88 3.36 -12.59
N GLN A 133 17.74 3.39 -11.56
CA GLN A 133 18.50 4.57 -11.18
C GLN A 133 19.84 4.67 -11.92
N GLY A 134 20.55 3.54 -12.08
CA GLY A 134 21.91 3.49 -12.60
C GLY A 134 22.05 3.06 -14.06
N GLY A 135 20.97 2.57 -14.69
CA GLY A 135 21.06 1.95 -16.01
C GLY A 135 21.80 0.61 -15.99
N VAL A 136 22.07 0.05 -17.16
CA VAL A 136 22.76 -1.25 -17.31
C VAL A 136 23.78 -1.17 -18.44
N VAL A 137 25.00 -1.63 -18.19
CA VAL A 137 26.02 -1.85 -19.21
C VAL A 137 26.36 -3.34 -19.21
N LEU A 138 26.13 -4.02 -20.34
CA LEU A 138 26.46 -5.44 -20.50
C LEU A 138 27.76 -5.56 -21.32
N ILE A 139 28.81 -6.07 -20.70
CA ILE A 139 30.08 -6.35 -21.37
C ILE A 139 30.14 -7.86 -21.64
N VAL A 140 30.13 -8.23 -22.91
CA VAL A 140 30.29 -9.63 -23.34
C VAL A 140 31.67 -9.78 -23.97
N LEU A 141 32.53 -10.58 -23.36
CA LEU A 141 33.88 -10.88 -23.85
C LEU A 141 33.92 -12.32 -24.37
N PHE A 142 34.35 -12.47 -25.62
CA PHE A 142 34.67 -13.77 -26.20
C PHE A 142 36.18 -13.93 -26.20
N TYR A 143 36.67 -15.04 -25.66
CA TYR A 143 38.09 -15.34 -25.66
C TYR A 143 38.35 -16.78 -26.06
N ASP A 144 39.48 -16.98 -26.74
CA ASP A 144 39.97 -18.28 -27.17
C ASP A 144 41.03 -18.77 -26.17
N GLN A 145 40.72 -19.85 -25.45
CA GLN A 145 41.59 -20.41 -24.42
C GLN A 145 42.97 -20.84 -24.96
N VAL A 146 43.04 -21.30 -26.21
CA VAL A 146 44.28 -21.81 -26.81
C VAL A 146 45.25 -20.67 -27.09
N LYS A 147 44.76 -19.57 -27.67
CA LYS A 147 45.58 -18.39 -27.99
C LYS A 147 46.04 -17.61 -26.77
N ILE A 148 45.27 -17.60 -25.68
CA ILE A 148 45.70 -16.98 -24.42
C ILE A 148 46.86 -17.76 -23.80
N HIS A 149 46.81 -19.09 -23.83
CA HIS A 149 47.89 -19.91 -23.29
C HIS A 149 49.21 -19.74 -24.08
N GLU A 150 49.14 -19.59 -25.40
CA GLU A 150 50.30 -19.26 -26.24
C GLU A 150 50.84 -17.85 -25.98
N TYR A 151 49.98 -16.87 -25.73
CA TYR A 151 50.39 -15.49 -25.43
C TYR A 151 51.10 -15.37 -24.07
N VAL A 152 50.62 -16.08 -23.04
CA VAL A 152 51.26 -16.10 -21.71
C VAL A 152 52.63 -16.78 -21.77
N LYS A 153 52.74 -17.94 -22.45
CA LYS A 153 54.02 -18.65 -22.62
C LYS A 153 55.09 -17.90 -23.43
N LYS A 154 54.69 -16.93 -24.25
CA LYS A 154 55.59 -16.16 -25.11
C LYS A 154 56.11 -14.88 -24.45
N ASN A 155 55.53 -14.49 -23.31
CA ASN A 155 55.88 -13.29 -22.56
C ASN A 155 56.33 -13.58 -21.11
N GLU A 156 56.54 -14.86 -20.77
CA GLU A 156 57.44 -15.30 -19.68
C GLU A 156 58.85 -15.50 -20.27
#